data_AF-A0A1J3I6W3-F1
#
_entry.id   AF-A0A1J3I6W3-F1
#
_cell.length_a   1.000
_cell.length_b   1.000
_cell.length_c   1.000
_cell.angle_alpha   90.00
_cell.angle_beta   90.00
_cell.angle_gamma   90.00
#
_symmetry.space_group_name_H-M   'P 1'
#
loop_
_entity.id
_entity.type
_entity.pdbx_description
1 polymer ?
#
loop_
_entity_poly.entity_id
_entity_poly.type
_entity_poly.pdbx_seq_one_letter_code
_entity_poly.pdbx_strand_id
1 'polypeptide(L)'
;YVATELETEIIVIIGNVKFYLHKFPLLSKSGFLQKHIATSKNEEKKNQIDEIDISEIPGGSVAFEVCVKFCYGITVTLNAYNVFAARCAAEFLEMNETFEKSNLVYKIDVFLTSTIFRSWKDSIIVLKTRNDLSPNEFNLKLVKRCLNSIASTASIDTSKVEWSYSYNRKKKNLDQKVRKQEAVPKDWWVEDLCDLHMDLYKQAIEAIKKRGKVPGFVIGEALHVYAVRRIAGFSKGSVKITDKSLTESVIELIPDEKG
;
A
#
# COMPACT_ATOMS: atom_id res chain seq x y z
N TYR A 1 6.87 15.96 18.10
CA TYR A 1 7.74 16.90 18.84
C TYR A 1 8.70 16.06 19.68
N VAL A 2 9.99 16.03 19.33
CA VAL A 2 11.03 15.44 20.19
C VAL A 2 11.71 16.63 20.84
N ALA A 3 11.35 16.94 22.08
CA ALA A 3 11.98 18.00 22.84
C ALA A 3 13.30 17.44 23.41
N THR A 4 14.41 17.85 22.82
CA THR A 4 15.75 17.65 23.38
C THR A 4 16.38 19.02 23.56
N GLU A 5 17.08 19.23 24.68
CA GLU A 5 17.76 20.48 25.07
C GLU A 5 18.98 20.83 24.19
N LEU A 6 19.07 20.24 22.99
CA LEU A 6 20.16 20.41 22.04
C LEU A 6 19.78 21.47 21.00
N GLU A 7 20.76 22.29 20.59
CA GLU A 7 20.57 23.26 19.52
C GLU A 7 20.24 22.55 18.21
N THR A 8 19.25 23.07 17.48
CA THR A 8 18.87 22.53 16.17
C THR A 8 19.99 22.76 15.18
N GLU A 9 20.45 21.69 14.54
CA GLU A 9 21.56 21.73 13.59
C GLU A 9 21.09 21.72 12.13
N ILE A 10 19.86 21.24 11.89
CA ILE A 10 19.27 21.11 10.56
C ILE A 10 17.75 21.35 10.61
N ILE A 11 17.25 22.06 9.61
CA ILE A 11 15.82 22.26 9.36
C ILE A 11 15.46 21.56 8.05
N VAL A 12 14.50 20.63 8.11
CA VAL A 12 13.95 19.98 6.92
C VAL A 12 12.55 20.50 6.65
N ILE A 13 12.32 21.02 5.45
CA ILE A 13 11.03 21.55 5.00
C ILE A 13 10.35 20.51 4.10
N ILE A 14 9.07 20.23 4.40
CA ILE A 14 8.21 19.38 3.58
C ILE A 14 6.86 20.07 3.42
N GLY A 15 6.66 20.69 2.25
CA GLY A 15 5.52 21.56 2.00
C GLY A 15 5.46 22.67 3.04
N ASN A 16 4.40 22.68 3.84
CA ASN A 16 4.19 23.71 4.87
C ASN A 16 4.69 23.31 6.27
N VAL A 17 5.36 22.16 6.39
CA VAL A 17 5.83 21.63 7.68
C VAL A 17 7.34 21.76 7.77
N LYS A 18 7.84 22.32 8.88
CA LYS A 18 9.26 22.38 9.22
C LYS A 18 9.60 21.40 10.33
N PHE A 19 10.65 20.61 10.13
CA PHE A 19 11.21 19.69 11.10
C PHE A 19 12.56 20.23 11.60
N TYR A 20 12.64 20.48 12.90
CA TYR A 20 13.85 20.94 13.58
C TYR A 20 14.57 19.71 14.15
N LEU A 21 15.73 19.37 13.59
CA LEU A 21 16.41 18.09 13.82
C LEU A 21 17.90 18.26 14.13
N HIS A 22 18.54 17.15 14.53
CA HIS A 22 19.97 17.05 14.82
C HIS A 22 20.64 16.22 13.72
N LYS A 23 21.89 16.56 13.37
CA LYS A 23 22.63 15.90 12.29
C LYS A 23 22.98 14.45 12.65
N PHE A 24 23.50 14.23 13.86
CA PHE A 24 24.06 12.93 14.23
C PHE A 24 23.10 11.73 14.06
N PRO A 25 21.83 11.77 14.54
CA PRO A 25 20.89 10.66 14.35
C PRO A 25 20.49 10.43 12.89
N LEU A 26 20.52 11.47 12.06
CA LEU A 26 20.09 11.41 10.66
C LEU A 26 21.19 10.89 9.74
N LEU A 27 22.41 11.42 9.88
CA LEU A 27 23.52 11.14 8.96
C LEU A 27 24.10 9.74 9.11
N SER A 28 23.85 9.07 10.23
CA SER A 28 24.22 7.67 10.41
C SER A 28 23.29 6.70 9.69
N LYS A 29 22.08 7.14 9.30
CA LYS A 29 21.00 6.24 8.82
C LYS A 29 20.41 6.62 7.47
N SER A 30 20.60 7.85 7.00
CA SER A 30 20.11 8.32 5.70
C SER A 30 21.28 8.73 4.80
N GLY A 31 21.43 8.00 3.69
CA GLY A 31 22.41 8.33 2.66
C GLY A 31 22.12 9.64 1.94
N PHE A 32 20.85 9.91 1.66
CA PHE A 32 20.40 11.14 1.04
C PHE A 32 20.83 12.36 1.87
N LEU A 33 20.48 12.37 3.17
CA LEU A 33 20.82 13.48 4.06
C LEU A 33 22.32 13.60 4.29
N GLN A 34 23.03 12.47 4.39
CA GLN A 34 24.49 12.46 4.53
C GLN A 34 25.18 13.14 3.35
N LYS A 35 24.76 12.82 2.11
CA LYS A 35 25.29 13.43 0.88
C LYS A 35 24.93 14.91 0.80
N HIS A 36 23.66 15.27 1.01
CA HIS A 36 23.20 16.66 0.94
C HIS A 36 23.93 17.59 1.93
N ILE A 37 24.13 17.14 3.17
CA ILE A 37 24.86 17.94 4.18
C ILE A 37 26.38 17.94 3.93
N ALA A 38 26.94 16.88 3.33
CA ALA A 38 28.37 16.90 2.96
C ALA A 38 28.66 17.93 1.87
N THR A 39 27.75 18.12 0.91
CA THR A 39 27.88 19.09 -0.19
C THR A 39 27.65 20.54 0.25
N SER A 40 26.92 20.79 1.35
CA SER A 40 26.69 22.16 1.86
C SER A 40 27.90 22.78 2.57
N LYS A 41 28.92 21.98 2.91
CA LYS A 41 30.14 22.39 3.64
C LYS A 41 31.16 23.23 2.82
N ASN A 42 30.72 24.03 1.85
CA ASN A 42 31.59 25.09 1.32
C ASN A 42 31.95 26.08 2.46
N GLU A 43 33.22 26.43 2.56
CA GLU A 43 33.88 26.93 3.79
C GLU A 43 33.30 28.21 4.41
N GLU A 44 32.40 28.90 3.72
CA GLU A 44 31.78 30.17 4.17
C GLU A 44 30.56 29.98 5.10
N LYS A 45 30.02 28.76 5.27
CA LYS A 45 28.75 28.50 6.00
C LYS A 45 28.87 27.66 7.29
N LYS A 46 30.03 27.63 7.94
CA LYS A 46 30.24 26.78 9.15
C LYS A 46 29.33 27.08 10.36
N ASN A 47 28.71 28.26 10.42
CA ASN A 47 27.87 28.71 11.55
C ASN A 47 26.38 28.89 11.21
N GLN A 48 25.90 28.42 10.06
CA GLN A 48 24.48 28.50 9.69
C GLN A 48 23.81 27.14 9.82
N ILE A 49 22.55 27.15 10.28
CA ILE A 49 21.69 25.95 10.33
C ILE A 49 21.47 25.49 8.88
N ASP A 50 21.70 24.19 8.61
CA ASP A 50 21.44 23.64 7.28
C ASP A 50 19.92 23.59 7.06
N GLU A 51 19.41 24.25 6.03
CA GLU A 51 17.99 24.16 5.63
C GLU A 51 17.88 23.36 4.33
N ILE A 52 17.07 22.30 4.35
CA ILE A 52 16.86 21.39 3.22
C ILE A 52 15.37 21.30 2.92
N ASP A 53 14.97 21.58 1.68
CA ASP A 53 13.62 21.35 1.19
C ASP A 53 13.56 20.00 0.47
N ILE A 54 12.67 19.13 0.93
CA ILE A 54 12.35 17.83 0.32
C ILE A 54 10.83 17.65 0.18
N SER A 55 10.15 18.71 -0.23
CA SER A 55 8.69 18.73 -0.44
C SER A 55 8.18 17.64 -1.39
N GLU A 56 9.05 17.10 -2.25
CA GLU A 56 8.80 16.00 -3.17
C GLU A 56 8.82 14.60 -2.53
N ILE A 57 9.13 14.48 -1.23
CA ILE A 57 9.23 13.19 -0.57
C ILE A 57 7.92 12.39 -0.68
N PRO A 58 7.96 11.12 -1.16
CA PRO A 58 6.79 10.27 -1.24
C PRO A 58 6.08 10.11 0.11
N GLY A 59 4.77 10.36 0.13
CA GLY A 59 3.97 10.27 1.36
C GLY A 59 4.08 11.49 2.28
N GLY A 60 4.85 12.51 1.90
CA GLY A 60 4.91 13.81 2.57
C GLY A 60 5.43 13.76 4.00
N SER A 61 5.03 14.76 4.79
CA SER A 61 5.54 14.98 6.16
C SER A 61 5.25 13.82 7.10
N VAL A 62 4.11 13.14 6.94
CA VAL A 62 3.71 11.99 7.77
C VAL A 62 4.65 10.79 7.55
N ALA A 63 5.01 10.51 6.30
CA ALA A 63 5.96 9.43 5.98
C ALA A 63 7.38 9.79 6.44
N PHE A 64 7.78 11.05 6.27
CA PHE A 64 9.06 11.54 6.77
C PHE A 64 9.17 11.44 8.30
N GLU A 65 8.11 11.75 9.04
CA GLU A 65 8.10 11.63 10.50
C GLU A 65 8.40 10.19 10.96
N VAL A 66 7.91 9.17 10.23
CA VAL A 66 8.25 7.76 10.50
C VAL A 66 9.75 7.53 10.30
N CYS A 67 10.33 8.01 9.21
CA CYS A 67 11.77 7.89 8.94
C CYS A 67 12.61 8.58 10.03
N VAL A 68 12.24 9.79 10.42
CA VAL A 68 12.95 10.55 11.47
C VAL A 68 12.83 9.87 12.83
N LYS A 69 11.64 9.41 13.23
CA LYS A 69 11.48 8.66 14.49
C LYS A 69 12.42 7.45 14.53
N PHE A 70 12.50 6.71 13.44
CA PHE A 70 13.46 5.60 13.32
C PHE A 70 14.91 6.06 13.46
N CYS A 71 15.28 7.20 12.86
CA CYS A 71 16.62 7.76 12.99
C CYS A 71 17.00 8.01 14.45
N TYR A 72 16.06 8.55 15.24
CA TYR A 72 16.21 8.81 16.66
C TYR A 72 16.08 7.57 17.56
N GLY A 73 15.92 6.38 17.00
CA GLY A 73 15.72 5.14 17.77
C GLY A 73 14.35 5.02 18.42
N ILE A 74 13.40 5.89 18.04
CA ILE A 74 12.02 5.83 18.52
C ILE A 74 11.29 4.71 17.77
N THR A 75 10.56 3.88 18.52
CA THR A 75 9.74 2.82 17.91
C THR A 75 8.66 3.41 17.01
N VAL A 76 8.60 2.91 15.78
CA VAL A 76 7.58 3.29 14.80
C VAL A 76 6.58 2.16 14.60
N THR A 77 5.30 2.51 14.55
CA THR A 77 4.22 1.53 14.31
C THR A 77 3.87 1.53 12.82
N LEU A 78 4.10 0.40 12.17
CA LEU A 78 3.74 0.17 10.78
C LEU A 78 2.45 -0.67 10.70
N ASN A 79 1.59 -0.32 9.77
CA ASN A 79 0.36 -1.03 9.45
C ASN A 79 0.06 -0.91 7.95
N ALA A 80 -1.00 -1.58 7.48
CA ALA A 80 -1.36 -1.58 6.07
C ALA A 80 -1.65 -0.19 5.48
N TYR A 81 -2.02 0.80 6.31
CA TYR A 81 -2.36 2.15 5.85
C TYR A 81 -1.15 3.06 5.65
N ASN A 82 -0.06 2.84 6.40
CA ASN A 82 1.11 3.72 6.37
C ASN A 82 2.37 3.07 5.78
N VAL A 83 2.43 1.74 5.72
CA VAL A 83 3.65 1.00 5.35
C VAL A 83 4.12 1.33 3.93
N PHE A 84 3.19 1.53 2.99
CA PHE A 84 3.54 1.86 1.61
C PHE A 84 4.27 3.21 1.52
N ALA A 85 3.68 4.24 2.13
CA ALA A 85 4.25 5.59 2.15
C ALA A 85 5.59 5.63 2.90
N ALA A 86 5.67 4.99 4.08
CA ALA A 86 6.90 4.89 4.87
C ALA A 86 8.02 4.19 4.08
N ARG A 87 7.70 3.13 3.33
CA ARG A 87 8.69 2.42 2.52
C ARG A 87 9.21 3.26 1.35
N CYS A 88 8.34 4.05 0.72
CA CYS A 88 8.73 4.96 -0.36
C CYS A 88 9.62 6.10 0.17
N ALA A 89 9.25 6.71 1.30
CA ALA A 89 10.05 7.73 1.97
C ALA A 89 11.42 7.18 2.41
N ALA A 90 11.47 5.97 2.96
CA ALA A 90 12.73 5.33 3.34
C ALA A 90 13.64 5.03 2.14
N GLU A 91 13.07 4.68 0.98
CA GLU A 91 13.83 4.53 -0.27
C GLU A 91 14.39 5.88 -0.73
N PHE A 92 13.55 6.91 -0.76
CA PHE A 92 13.94 8.27 -1.16
C PHE A 92 15.08 8.81 -0.30
N LEU A 93 15.03 8.57 1.01
CA LEU A 93 16.07 8.98 1.96
C LEU A 93 17.30 8.05 1.96
N GLU A 94 17.34 7.05 1.09
CA GLU A 94 18.37 6.03 1.01
C GLU A 94 18.66 5.33 2.36
N MET A 95 17.62 5.00 3.13
CA MET A 95 17.74 4.37 4.45
C MET A 95 17.92 2.84 4.33
N ASN A 96 19.01 2.43 3.70
CA ASN A 96 19.32 1.04 3.37
C ASN A 96 20.50 0.48 4.20
N GLU A 97 20.82 -0.80 3.99
CA GLU A 97 21.82 -1.53 4.79
C GLU A 97 23.28 -1.11 4.53
N THR A 98 23.53 -0.24 3.55
CA THR A 98 24.87 0.34 3.35
C THR A 98 25.24 1.36 4.43
N PHE A 99 24.24 1.97 5.08
CA PHE A 99 24.43 2.98 6.12
C PHE A 99 24.30 2.41 7.54
N GLU A 100 23.34 1.52 7.77
CA GLU A 100 23.13 0.87 9.07
C GLU A 100 22.67 -0.57 8.87
N LYS A 101 23.21 -1.52 9.65
CA LYS A 101 22.71 -2.90 9.63
C LYS A 101 21.23 -2.94 10.02
N SER A 102 20.41 -3.62 9.22
CA SER A 102 18.95 -3.67 9.45
C SER A 102 18.31 -2.28 9.52
N ASN A 103 18.70 -1.39 8.61
CA ASN A 103 18.08 -0.08 8.43
C ASN A 103 16.58 -0.18 8.04
N LEU A 104 15.90 0.95 8.00
CA LEU A 104 14.45 1.05 7.87
C LEU A 104 13.89 0.34 6.62
N VAL A 105 14.54 0.48 5.45
CA VAL A 105 14.12 -0.21 4.23
C VAL A 105 14.04 -1.73 4.45
N TYR A 106 15.08 -2.33 5.00
CA TYR A 106 15.13 -3.76 5.29
C TYR A 106 14.03 -4.18 6.26
N LYS A 107 13.86 -3.44 7.37
CA LYS A 107 12.85 -3.75 8.38
C LYS A 107 11.43 -3.68 7.82
N ILE A 108 11.14 -2.69 6.98
CA ILE A 108 9.84 -2.58 6.33
C ILE A 108 9.63 -3.74 5.33
N ASP A 109 10.65 -4.11 4.56
CA ASP A 109 10.55 -5.23 3.61
C ASP A 109 10.30 -6.58 4.31
N VAL A 110 10.90 -6.78 5.49
CA VAL A 110 10.61 -7.93 6.35
C VAL A 110 9.16 -7.90 6.83
N PHE A 111 8.68 -6.75 7.33
CA PHE A 111 7.28 -6.60 7.79
C PHE A 111 6.25 -6.83 6.66
N LEU A 112 6.51 -6.28 5.48
CA LEU A 112 5.70 -6.50 4.29
C LEU A 112 5.60 -7.99 3.95
N THR A 113 6.73 -8.70 4.00
CA THR A 113 6.81 -10.12 3.64
C THR A 113 6.18 -11.05 4.69
N SER A 114 6.41 -10.77 5.97
CA SER A 114 5.98 -11.63 7.07
C SER A 114 4.53 -11.39 7.49
N THR A 115 4.01 -10.18 7.27
CA THR A 115 2.70 -9.76 7.80
C THR A 115 1.76 -9.38 6.67
N ILE A 116 2.08 -8.32 5.91
CA ILE A 116 1.15 -7.73 4.93
C ILE A 116 0.80 -8.72 3.82
N PHE A 117 1.80 -9.31 3.15
CA PHE A 117 1.56 -10.26 2.05
C PHE A 117 1.01 -11.62 2.53
N ARG A 118 0.84 -11.83 3.83
CA ARG A 118 0.17 -13.02 4.38
C ARG A 118 -1.27 -12.73 4.81
N SER A 119 -1.68 -11.47 4.79
CA SER A 119 -3.01 -11.02 5.18
C SER A 119 -3.79 -10.53 3.96
N TRP A 120 -4.96 -11.14 3.74
CA TRP A 120 -5.89 -10.76 2.67
C TRP A 120 -6.25 -9.27 2.74
N LYS A 121 -6.75 -8.85 3.91
CA LYS A 121 -7.23 -7.48 4.13
C LYS A 121 -6.10 -6.47 4.02
N ASP A 122 -4.95 -6.76 4.62
CA ASP A 122 -3.83 -5.80 4.61
C ASP A 122 -3.23 -5.65 3.21
N SER A 123 -3.15 -6.73 2.43
CA SER A 123 -2.71 -6.65 1.04
C SER A 123 -3.62 -5.76 0.19
N ILE A 124 -4.94 -5.82 0.41
CA ILE A 124 -5.91 -4.95 -0.26
C ILE A 124 -5.77 -3.50 0.22
N ILE A 125 -5.67 -3.29 1.54
CA ILE A 125 -5.51 -1.94 2.11
C ILE A 125 -4.25 -1.27 1.56
N VAL A 126 -3.11 -1.97 1.49
CA VAL A 126 -1.87 -1.43 0.93
C VAL A 126 -2.03 -0.98 -0.53
N LEU A 127 -2.76 -1.75 -1.35
CA LEU A 127 -3.07 -1.36 -2.71
C LEU A 127 -3.99 -0.13 -2.77
N LYS A 128 -4.94 0.00 -1.84
CA LYS A 128 -5.84 1.17 -1.74
C LYS A 128 -5.12 2.43 -1.25
N THR A 129 -4.15 2.30 -0.35
CA THR A 129 -3.37 3.43 0.19
C THR A 129 -2.20 3.83 -0.71
N ARG A 130 -2.01 3.15 -1.84
CA ARG A 130 -1.15 3.63 -2.91
C ARG A 130 -1.78 4.91 -3.46
N ASN A 131 -1.32 6.05 -2.98
CA ASN A 131 -1.61 7.33 -3.63
C ASN A 131 -0.98 7.35 -5.03
N ASP A 132 -1.37 8.33 -5.86
CA ASP A 132 -0.83 8.62 -7.21
C ASP A 132 0.65 9.05 -7.20
N LEU A 133 1.46 8.37 -6.40
CA LEU A 133 2.90 8.44 -6.37
C LEU A 133 3.42 7.97 -7.71
N SER A 134 4.40 8.71 -8.23
CA SER A 134 5.02 8.41 -9.51
C SER A 134 5.47 6.93 -9.55
N PRO A 135 5.18 6.22 -10.65
CA PRO A 135 5.61 4.84 -10.80
C PRO A 135 7.13 4.79 -10.82
N ASN A 136 7.74 4.28 -9.75
CA ASN A 136 9.15 3.90 -9.72
C ASN A 136 9.27 2.35 -9.70
N GLU A 137 10.45 1.83 -10.01
CA GLU A 137 10.68 0.38 -10.11
C GLU A 137 10.31 -0.36 -8.81
N PHE A 138 10.61 0.25 -7.66
CA PHE A 138 10.28 -0.29 -6.35
C PHE A 138 8.76 -0.41 -6.14
N ASN A 139 8.01 0.65 -6.42
CA ASN A 139 6.55 0.72 -6.30
C ASN A 139 5.90 -0.37 -7.16
N LEU A 140 6.40 -0.58 -8.38
CA LEU A 140 5.93 -1.65 -9.26
C LEU A 140 6.19 -3.04 -8.68
N LYS A 141 7.39 -3.29 -8.12
CA LYS A 141 7.71 -4.56 -7.46
C LYS A 141 6.82 -4.81 -6.24
N LEU A 142 6.60 -3.79 -5.41
CA LEU A 142 5.74 -3.89 -4.22
C LEU A 142 4.29 -4.21 -4.60
N VAL A 143 3.72 -3.47 -5.56
CA VAL A 143 2.36 -3.71 -6.07
C VAL A 143 2.23 -5.12 -6.64
N LYS A 144 3.20 -5.58 -7.44
CA LYS A 144 3.21 -6.94 -7.98
C LYS A 144 3.21 -8.01 -6.88
N ARG A 145 3.94 -7.79 -5.78
CA ARG A 145 3.96 -8.72 -4.63
C ARG A 145 2.61 -8.74 -3.91
N CYS A 146 1.96 -7.59 -3.69
CA CYS A 146 0.60 -7.52 -3.15
C CYS A 146 -0.40 -8.27 -4.04
N LEU A 147 -0.38 -8.01 -5.35
CA LEU A 147 -1.28 -8.67 -6.32
C LEU A 147 -1.07 -10.18 -6.35
N ASN A 148 0.18 -10.64 -6.28
CA ASN A 148 0.50 -12.07 -6.19
C ASN A 148 -0.01 -12.70 -4.90
N SER A 149 0.05 -11.99 -3.76
CA SER A 149 -0.52 -12.44 -2.49
C SER A 149 -2.04 -12.58 -2.60
N ILE A 150 -2.73 -11.55 -3.10
CA ILE A 150 -4.18 -11.55 -3.34
C ILE A 150 -4.57 -12.71 -4.25
N ALA A 151 -3.91 -12.84 -5.40
CA ALA A 151 -4.15 -13.94 -6.32
C ALA A 151 -3.92 -15.29 -5.67
N SER A 152 -2.91 -15.39 -4.79
CA SER A 152 -2.64 -16.61 -4.04
C SER A 152 -3.77 -16.99 -3.11
N THR A 153 -4.24 -16.04 -2.31
CA THR A 153 -5.29 -16.26 -1.33
C THR A 153 -6.64 -16.54 -2.00
N ALA A 154 -6.99 -15.81 -3.06
CA ALA A 154 -8.22 -16.06 -3.83
C ALA A 154 -8.23 -17.44 -4.51
N SER A 155 -7.05 -18.01 -4.75
CA SER A 155 -6.87 -19.33 -5.36
C SER A 155 -6.75 -20.49 -4.35
N ILE A 156 -6.94 -20.22 -3.05
CA ILE A 156 -6.91 -21.25 -2.01
C ILE A 156 -8.16 -22.12 -2.13
N ASP A 157 -7.96 -23.42 -2.05
CA ASP A 157 -9.06 -24.37 -1.90
C ASP A 157 -9.68 -24.20 -0.50
N THR A 158 -10.83 -23.54 -0.47
CA THR A 158 -11.53 -23.21 0.77
C THR A 158 -11.91 -24.41 1.63
N SER A 159 -11.92 -25.63 1.06
CA SER A 159 -12.19 -26.87 1.81
C SER A 159 -11.01 -27.34 2.69
N LYS A 160 -9.80 -26.79 2.46
CA LYS A 160 -8.55 -27.22 3.11
C LYS A 160 -8.05 -26.28 4.21
N VAL A 161 -8.85 -25.28 4.57
CA VAL A 161 -8.46 -24.25 5.55
C VAL A 161 -9.61 -24.04 6.52
N GLU A 162 -9.29 -23.97 7.82
CA GLU A 162 -10.27 -23.55 8.83
C GLU A 162 -10.47 -22.04 8.73
N TRP A 163 -11.65 -21.63 8.23
CA TRP A 163 -12.00 -20.23 8.06
C TRP A 163 -12.87 -19.74 9.23
N SER A 164 -12.46 -18.64 9.86
CA SER A 164 -13.35 -17.81 10.70
C SER A 164 -14.09 -16.79 9.83
N TYR A 165 -14.94 -17.28 8.92
CA TYR A 165 -15.66 -16.42 7.98
C TYR A 165 -16.79 -15.66 8.69
N SER A 166 -16.72 -14.33 8.70
CA SER A 166 -17.81 -13.44 9.09
C SER A 166 -18.34 -12.73 7.85
N TYR A 167 -19.25 -13.38 7.11
CA TYR A 167 -19.92 -12.78 5.96
C TYR A 167 -20.92 -11.73 6.41
N ASN A 168 -20.68 -10.46 6.08
CA ASN A 168 -21.57 -9.35 6.41
C ASN A 168 -22.47 -8.93 5.22
N ARG A 169 -22.89 -9.87 4.37
CA ARG A 169 -23.99 -9.59 3.45
C ARG A 169 -25.26 -9.50 4.29
N LYS A 170 -25.99 -8.39 4.19
CA LYS A 170 -27.31 -8.22 4.85
C LYS A 170 -28.19 -9.42 4.48
N LYS A 171 -28.29 -10.42 5.36
CA LYS A 171 -29.20 -11.55 5.22
C LYS A 171 -30.62 -10.95 5.21
N LYS A 172 -31.25 -10.89 4.04
CA LYS A 172 -32.71 -10.78 3.97
C LYS A 172 -33.25 -12.10 4.53
N ASN A 173 -33.79 -12.02 5.74
CA ASN A 173 -34.69 -12.96 6.41
C ASN A 173 -34.67 -14.42 5.94
N LEU A 174 -33.98 -15.29 6.70
CA LEU A 174 -34.53 -16.62 7.01
C LEU A 174 -33.89 -17.17 8.29
N ASP A 175 -34.72 -17.89 9.03
CA ASP A 175 -34.59 -18.27 10.43
C ASP A 175 -33.24 -18.84 10.89
N GLN A 176 -32.84 -18.40 12.09
CA GLN A 176 -31.79 -19.01 12.89
C GLN A 176 -32.12 -20.47 13.17
N LYS A 177 -31.48 -21.41 12.47
CA LYS A 177 -31.34 -22.80 12.94
C LYS A 177 -29.98 -23.37 12.52
N VAL A 178 -29.19 -23.72 13.54
CA VAL A 178 -28.04 -24.64 13.51
C VAL A 178 -26.80 -24.13 12.76
N ARG A 179 -25.78 -23.69 13.52
CA ARG A 179 -24.41 -23.45 13.05
C ARG A 179 -23.75 -24.77 12.61
N LYS A 180 -24.14 -25.31 11.46
CA LYS A 180 -23.20 -26.07 10.63
C LYS A 180 -22.18 -25.06 10.12
N GLN A 181 -20.89 -25.42 10.10
CA GLN A 181 -19.89 -24.63 9.39
C GLN A 181 -20.36 -24.54 7.93
N GLU A 182 -21.02 -23.44 7.57
CA GLU A 182 -21.42 -23.17 6.19
C GLU A 182 -20.13 -23.17 5.37
N ALA A 183 -20.06 -24.03 4.35
CA ALA A 183 -18.93 -24.05 3.44
C ALA A 183 -18.69 -22.64 2.91
N VAL A 184 -17.42 -22.19 2.93
CA VAL A 184 -17.08 -20.84 2.50
C VAL A 184 -17.56 -20.64 1.05
N PRO A 185 -18.31 -19.57 0.75
CA PRO A 185 -18.77 -19.30 -0.60
C PRO A 185 -17.59 -19.20 -1.58
N LYS A 186 -17.78 -19.69 -2.82
CA LYS A 186 -16.71 -19.64 -3.84
C LYS A 186 -16.33 -18.21 -4.25
N ASP A 187 -17.23 -17.26 -4.04
CA ASP A 187 -17.14 -15.84 -4.34
C ASP A 187 -16.75 -14.98 -3.11
N TRP A 188 -16.26 -15.59 -2.02
CA TRP A 188 -16.00 -14.92 -0.74
C TRP A 188 -15.15 -13.64 -0.81
N TRP A 189 -14.29 -13.52 -1.83
CA TRP A 189 -13.33 -12.44 -2.03
C TRP A 189 -13.84 -11.32 -2.96
N VAL A 190 -14.95 -11.54 -3.66
CA VAL A 190 -15.42 -10.68 -4.76
C VAL A 190 -15.70 -9.26 -4.29
N GLU A 191 -16.48 -9.11 -3.22
CA GLU A 191 -16.91 -7.79 -2.74
C GLU A 191 -15.73 -6.95 -2.23
N ASP A 192 -14.73 -7.58 -1.61
CA ASP A 192 -13.56 -6.92 -1.05
C ASP A 192 -12.67 -6.29 -2.15
N LEU A 193 -12.49 -6.98 -3.28
CA LEU A 193 -11.71 -6.44 -4.40
C LEU A 193 -12.41 -5.29 -5.12
N CYS A 194 -13.73 -5.17 -4.97
CA CYS A 194 -14.47 -4.09 -5.62
C CYS A 194 -14.11 -2.69 -5.10
N ASP A 195 -13.44 -2.61 -3.96
CA ASP A 195 -12.92 -1.36 -3.41
C ASP A 195 -11.67 -0.84 -4.14
N LEU A 196 -11.02 -1.63 -4.99
CA LEU A 196 -9.82 -1.24 -5.73
C LEU A 196 -10.15 -0.31 -6.91
N HIS A 197 -9.24 0.61 -7.26
CA HIS A 197 -9.33 1.41 -8.50
C HIS A 197 -9.30 0.51 -9.75
N MET A 198 -9.81 0.98 -10.89
CA MET A 198 -9.97 0.18 -12.12
C MET A 198 -8.67 -0.52 -12.53
N ASP A 199 -7.53 0.19 -12.53
CA ASP A 199 -6.25 -0.37 -12.96
C ASP A 199 -5.73 -1.46 -12.03
N LEU A 200 -5.89 -1.26 -10.72
CA LEU A 200 -5.49 -2.24 -9.71
C LEU A 200 -6.44 -3.45 -9.70
N TYR A 201 -7.72 -3.21 -9.92
CA TYR A 201 -8.72 -4.25 -10.05
C TYR A 201 -8.45 -5.13 -11.27
N LYS A 202 -8.21 -4.52 -12.45
CA LYS A 202 -7.81 -5.24 -13.67
C LYS A 202 -6.59 -6.11 -13.43
N GLN A 203 -5.53 -5.53 -12.86
CA GLN A 203 -4.30 -6.27 -12.53
C GLN A 203 -4.54 -7.41 -11.51
N ALA A 204 -5.43 -7.22 -10.53
CA ALA A 204 -5.77 -8.25 -9.55
C ALA A 204 -6.51 -9.42 -10.22
N ILE A 205 -7.52 -9.14 -11.05
CA ILE A 205 -8.26 -10.16 -11.80
C ILE A 205 -7.33 -10.91 -12.76
N GLU A 206 -6.45 -10.22 -13.48
CA GLU A 206 -5.45 -10.88 -14.33
C GLU A 206 -4.51 -11.79 -13.54
N ALA A 207 -4.05 -11.34 -12.36
CA ALA A 207 -3.19 -12.15 -11.49
C ALA A 207 -3.93 -13.41 -10.98
N ILE A 208 -5.22 -13.30 -10.66
CA ILE A 208 -6.08 -14.43 -10.28
C ILE A 208 -6.28 -15.38 -11.47
N LYS A 209 -6.65 -14.86 -12.65
CA LYS A 209 -6.84 -15.65 -13.89
C LYS A 209 -5.57 -16.44 -14.25
N LYS A 210 -4.40 -15.80 -14.17
CA LYS A 210 -3.08 -16.43 -14.45
C LYS A 210 -2.78 -17.63 -13.56
N ARG A 211 -3.41 -17.76 -12.39
CA ARG A 211 -3.25 -18.93 -11.53
C ARG A 211 -4.11 -20.13 -11.93
N GLY A 212 -5.17 -19.94 -12.70
CA GLY A 212 -6.00 -21.02 -13.25
C GLY A 212 -6.79 -21.86 -12.23
N LYS A 213 -6.86 -21.44 -10.95
CA LYS A 213 -7.54 -22.19 -9.88
C LYS A 213 -8.95 -21.72 -9.59
N VAL A 214 -9.30 -20.50 -10.01
CA VAL A 214 -10.62 -19.91 -9.81
C VAL A 214 -11.49 -20.19 -11.03
N PRO A 215 -12.70 -20.79 -10.87
CA PRO A 215 -13.59 -21.06 -12.00
C PRO A 215 -14.01 -19.79 -12.74
N GLY A 216 -14.14 -19.88 -14.07
CA GLY A 216 -14.49 -18.74 -14.93
C GLY A 216 -15.79 -18.03 -14.54
N PHE A 217 -16.81 -18.77 -14.08
CA PHE A 217 -18.07 -18.15 -13.65
C PHE A 217 -17.91 -17.26 -12.40
N VAL A 218 -16.96 -17.57 -11.50
CA VAL A 218 -16.67 -16.73 -10.32
C VAL A 218 -15.95 -15.45 -10.75
N ILE A 219 -15.06 -15.54 -11.74
CA ILE A 219 -14.44 -14.37 -12.36
C ILE A 219 -15.52 -13.49 -13.02
N GLY A 220 -16.47 -14.10 -13.74
CA GLY A 220 -17.61 -13.40 -14.32
C GLY A 220 -18.46 -12.67 -13.29
N GLU A 221 -18.78 -13.33 -12.16
CA GLU A 221 -19.49 -12.70 -11.04
C GLU A 221 -18.69 -11.53 -10.45
N ALA A 222 -17.37 -11.68 -10.29
CA ALA A 222 -16.52 -10.61 -9.81
C ALA A 222 -16.61 -9.37 -10.70
N LEU A 223 -16.48 -9.56 -12.02
CA LEU A 223 -16.62 -8.49 -13.01
C LEU A 223 -18.02 -7.86 -12.97
N HIS A 224 -19.07 -8.67 -12.85
CA HIS A 224 -20.44 -8.19 -12.74
C HIS A 224 -20.65 -7.30 -11.51
N VAL A 225 -20.26 -7.78 -10.33
CA VAL A 225 -20.39 -7.05 -9.06
C VAL A 225 -19.59 -5.75 -9.11
N TYR A 226 -18.38 -5.78 -9.66
CA TYR A 226 -17.55 -4.59 -9.83
C TYR A 226 -18.23 -3.54 -10.72
N ALA A 227 -18.71 -3.97 -11.90
CA ALA A 227 -19.39 -3.09 -12.85
C ALA A 227 -20.65 -2.48 -12.24
N VAL A 228 -21.51 -3.29 -11.62
CA VAL A 228 -22.73 -2.79 -10.96
C VAL A 228 -22.40 -1.79 -9.86
N ARG A 229 -21.39 -2.06 -9.03
CA ARG A 229 -21.00 -1.16 -7.93
C ARG A 229 -20.45 0.17 -8.45
N ARG A 230 -19.64 0.15 -9.52
CA ARG A 230 -19.13 1.37 -10.16
C ARG A 230 -20.26 2.16 -10.82
N ILE A 231 -21.10 1.51 -11.63
CA ILE A 231 -22.23 2.14 -12.33
C ILE A 231 -23.26 2.72 -11.35
N ALA A 232 -23.62 1.99 -10.29
CA ALA A 232 -24.54 2.49 -9.27
C ALA A 232 -23.95 3.66 -8.46
N GLY A 233 -22.62 3.70 -8.29
CA GLY A 233 -21.90 4.84 -7.72
C GLY A 233 -22.04 6.11 -8.57
N PHE A 234 -22.01 5.99 -9.90
CA PHE A 234 -22.21 7.12 -10.83
C PHE A 234 -23.64 7.67 -10.82
N SER A 235 -24.65 6.87 -10.46
CA SER A 235 -26.05 7.32 -10.42
C SER A 235 -26.35 8.31 -9.27
N LYS A 236 -25.49 8.37 -8.23
CA LYS A 236 -25.69 9.25 -7.06
C LYS A 236 -24.91 10.58 -7.11
N GLY A 237 -24.04 10.76 -8.09
CA GLY A 237 -23.30 12.00 -8.32
C GLY A 237 -23.28 12.28 -9.81
N SER A 238 -23.99 13.33 -10.23
CA SER A 238 -24.17 13.73 -11.62
C SER A 238 -22.86 13.88 -12.40
N VAL A 239 -22.46 12.85 -13.14
CA VAL A 239 -21.66 12.98 -14.38
C VAL A 239 -22.09 11.86 -15.34
N LYS A 240 -22.85 12.24 -16.39
CA LYS A 240 -23.06 11.40 -17.57
C LYS A 240 -21.76 11.35 -18.38
N ILE A 241 -20.90 10.40 -18.07
CA ILE A 241 -19.95 9.86 -19.04
C ILE A 241 -20.02 8.34 -18.86
N THR A 242 -20.77 7.67 -19.73
CA THR A 242 -20.52 6.25 -20.05
C THR A 242 -19.08 6.19 -20.56
N ASP A 243 -18.15 5.98 -19.63
CA ASP A 243 -16.74 5.91 -19.89
C ASP A 243 -16.49 4.64 -20.68
N LYS A 244 -16.43 4.80 -22.00
CA LYS A 244 -16.26 3.72 -22.98
C LYS A 244 -15.05 2.84 -22.63
N SER A 245 -14.05 3.44 -21.98
CA SER A 245 -12.85 2.77 -21.47
C SER A 245 -13.13 1.74 -20.36
N LEU A 246 -14.09 2.00 -19.46
CA LEU A 246 -14.48 1.07 -18.41
C LEU A 246 -15.23 -0.12 -19.01
N THR A 247 -16.13 0.13 -19.96
CA THR A 247 -16.88 -0.94 -20.64
C THR A 247 -15.95 -1.82 -21.48
N GLU A 248 -15.00 -1.23 -22.22
CA GLU A 248 -14.02 -1.97 -23.01
C GLU A 248 -13.06 -2.77 -22.11
N SER A 249 -12.58 -2.19 -21.01
CA SER A 249 -11.72 -2.89 -20.05
C SER A 249 -12.42 -4.07 -19.35
N VAL A 250 -13.71 -3.94 -19.04
CA VAL A 250 -14.50 -5.04 -18.48
C VAL A 250 -14.74 -6.13 -19.52
N ILE A 251 -15.00 -5.78 -20.78
CA ILE A 251 -15.15 -6.74 -21.89
C ILE A 251 -13.86 -7.53 -22.12
N GLU A 252 -12.69 -6.89 -22.12
CA GLU A 252 -11.38 -7.56 -22.24
C GLU A 252 -11.10 -8.56 -21.11
N LEU A 253 -11.72 -8.37 -19.94
CA LEU A 253 -11.49 -9.24 -18.79
C LEU A 253 -12.35 -10.51 -18.79
N ILE A 254 -13.40 -10.54 -19.61
CA ILE A 254 -14.29 -11.72 -19.75
C ILE A 254 -13.45 -12.87 -20.36
N PRO A 255 -13.44 -14.07 -19.75
CA PRO A 255 -12.79 -15.23 -20.36
C PRO A 255 -13.51 -15.65 -21.65
N ASP A 256 -12.75 -15.99 -22.70
CA ASP A 256 -13.26 -16.38 -24.02
C ASP A 256 -14.04 -17.72 -24.03
N GLU A 257 -14.00 -18.47 -22.94
CA GLU A 257 -14.58 -19.82 -22.90
C GLU A 257 -16.07 -19.81 -22.54
N LYS A 258 -16.89 -20.03 -23.57
CA LYS A 258 -18.16 -20.73 -23.42
C LYS A 258 -17.85 -22.22 -23.21
N GLY A 259 -18.24 -22.76 -22.06
CA GLY A 259 -18.67 -24.15 -21.85
C GLY A 259 -17.69 -25.26 -22.22
#